data_AF-A0A497JYI5-F1
#
_entry.id   AF-A0A497JYI5-F1
#
_cell.length_a   1.000
_cell.length_b   1.000
_cell.length_c   1.000
_cell.angle_alpha   90.00
_cell.angle_beta   90.00
_cell.angle_gamma   90.00
#
_symmetry.space_group_name_H-M   'P 1'
#
loop_
_entity.id
_entity.type
_entity.pdbx_description
1 polymer ?
#
loop_
_entity_poly.entity_id
_entity_poly.type
_entity_poly.pdbx_seq_one_letter_code
_entity_poly.pdbx_strand_id
1 'polypeptide(L)'
;MTPDRDEIRRSMLQILYAKMKGAPEDPWVKRETMYGILGVDENVLVENVAYLEGEELLEVDGDPWETVKLSQKGLIVLDARMTSYCPHL
;
A
#
# COMPACT_ATOMS: atom_id res chain seq x y z
N MET A 1 10.93 18.15 6.94
CA MET A 1 10.25 17.21 7.86
C MET A 1 10.21 15.88 7.16
N THR A 2 10.76 14.83 7.76
CA THR A 2 10.57 13.46 7.25
C THR A 2 9.14 13.05 7.62
N PRO A 3 8.31 12.59 6.67
CA PRO A 3 6.96 12.14 7.00
C PRO A 3 7.00 11.04 8.05
N ASP A 4 6.01 11.03 8.95
CA ASP A 4 5.90 10.00 9.98
C ASP A 4 5.73 8.63 9.32
N ARG A 5 6.34 7.58 9.88
CA ARG A 5 6.29 6.22 9.33
C ARG A 5 4.84 5.75 9.15
N ASP A 6 3.95 6.14 10.06
CA ASP A 6 2.53 5.80 9.96
C ASP A 6 1.80 6.55 8.83
N GLU A 7 2.19 7.80 8.53
CA GLU A 7 1.67 8.54 7.38
C GLU A 7 2.14 7.93 6.06
N ILE A 8 3.38 7.48 5.99
CA ILE A 8 3.94 6.78 4.83
C ILE A 8 3.15 5.49 4.58
N ARG A 9 2.98 4.64 5.60
CA ARG A 9 2.22 3.38 5.49
C ARG A 9 0.78 3.63 5.07
N ARG A 10 0.13 4.63 5.66
CA ARG A 10 -1.25 4.98 5.31
C ARG A 10 -1.36 5.42 3.85
N SER A 11 -0.43 6.26 3.40
CA SER A 11 -0.39 6.73 2.02
C SER A 11 -0.13 5.58 1.04
N MET A 12 0.79 4.67 1.36
CA MET A 12 1.03 3.45 0.57
C MET A 12 -0.24 2.62 0.41
N LEU A 13 -0.93 2.31 1.52
CA LEU A 13 -2.16 1.53 1.49
C LEU A 13 -3.26 2.21 0.64
N GLN A 14 -3.37 3.54 0.71
CA GLN A 14 -4.30 4.31 -0.11
C GLN A 14 -3.98 4.25 -1.61
N ILE A 15 -2.70 4.36 -1.98
CA ILE A 15 -2.25 4.27 -3.38
C ILE A 15 -2.57 2.88 -3.94
N LEU A 16 -2.22 1.82 -3.20
CA LEU A 16 -2.45 0.45 -3.63
C LEU A 16 -3.94 0.11 -3.70
N TYR A 17 -4.75 0.63 -2.76
CA TYR A 17 -6.19 0.50 -2.81
C TYR A 17 -6.81 1.20 -4.03
N ALA A 18 -6.38 2.43 -4.32
CA ALA A 18 -6.84 3.16 -5.49
C ALA A 18 -6.47 2.43 -6.79
N LYS A 19 -5.25 1.90 -6.89
CA LYS A 19 -4.81 1.09 -8.03
C LYS A 19 -5.68 -0.16 -8.20
N MET A 20 -5.92 -0.90 -7.12
CA MET A 20 -6.72 -2.12 -7.16
C MET A 20 -8.19 -1.88 -7.55
N LYS A 21 -8.79 -0.75 -7.12
CA LYS A 21 -10.15 -0.39 -7.54
C LYS A 21 -10.22 0.18 -8.97
N GLY A 22 -9.17 0.86 -9.42
CA GLY A 22 -9.11 1.48 -10.76
C GLY A 22 -8.71 0.53 -11.89
N ALA A 23 -7.88 -0.47 -11.60
CA ALA A 23 -7.38 -1.47 -12.55
C ALA A 23 -7.27 -2.84 -11.87
N PRO A 24 -8.40 -3.51 -11.57
CA PRO A 24 -8.39 -4.79 -10.85
C PRO A 24 -7.70 -5.93 -11.64
N GLU A 25 -7.63 -5.84 -12.97
CA GLU A 25 -6.91 -6.78 -13.83
C GLU A 25 -5.38 -6.68 -13.71
N ASP A 26 -4.86 -5.53 -13.26
CA ASP A 26 -3.43 -5.30 -13.02
C ASP A 26 -3.22 -4.42 -11.77
N PRO A 27 -3.39 -5.00 -10.56
CA PRO A 27 -3.32 -4.27 -9.30
C PRO A 27 -1.88 -4.01 -8.83
N TRP A 28 -0.87 -4.49 -9.56
CA TRP A 28 0.53 -4.37 -9.18
C TRP A 28 1.05 -2.94 -9.38
N VAL A 29 1.84 -2.47 -8.42
CA VAL A 29 2.50 -1.17 -8.47
C VAL A 29 4.00 -1.38 -8.39
N LYS A 30 4.73 -0.77 -9.33
CA LYS A 30 6.19 -0.79 -9.36
C LYS A 30 6.79 0.04 -8.24
N ARG A 31 7.93 -0.39 -7.70
CA ARG A 31 8.71 0.36 -6.70
C ARG A 31 8.94 1.81 -7.12
N GLU A 32 9.34 2.04 -8.36
CA GLU A 32 9.60 3.37 -8.93
C GLU A 32 8.37 4.30 -8.87
N THR A 33 7.18 3.76 -9.12
CA THR A 33 5.94 4.53 -9.03
C THR A 33 5.68 4.94 -7.59
N MET A 34 5.89 4.02 -6.63
CA MET A 34 5.68 4.30 -5.22
C MET A 34 6.68 5.35 -4.69
N TYR A 35 7.94 5.26 -5.13
CA TYR A 35 8.97 6.27 -4.87
C TYR A 35 8.55 7.65 -5.41
N GLY A 36 8.11 7.71 -6.67
CA GLY A 36 7.71 8.96 -7.32
C GLY A 36 6.51 9.64 -6.67
N ILE A 37 5.57 8.87 -6.11
CA ILE A 37 4.38 9.42 -5.45
C ILE A 37 4.70 9.90 -4.04
N LEU A 38 5.45 9.10 -3.27
CA LEU A 38 5.69 9.37 -1.85
C LEU A 38 6.86 10.32 -1.60
N GLY A 39 7.83 10.39 -2.52
CA GLY A 39 9.01 11.24 -2.39
C GLY A 39 9.89 10.89 -1.19
N VAL A 40 9.91 9.61 -0.79
CA VAL A 40 10.66 9.10 0.37
C VAL A 40 11.89 8.30 -0.05
N ASP A 41 12.85 8.17 0.86
CA ASP A 41 14.05 7.34 0.66
C ASP A 41 13.69 5.87 0.42
N GLU A 42 14.51 5.19 -0.40
CA GLU A 42 14.29 3.78 -0.75
C GLU A 42 14.32 2.87 0.48
N ASN A 43 15.22 3.10 1.44
CA ASN A 43 15.29 2.28 2.65
C ASN A 43 14.03 2.44 3.50
N VAL A 44 13.51 3.66 3.60
CA VAL A 44 12.25 3.93 4.31
C VAL A 44 11.10 3.19 3.64
N LEU A 45 11.07 3.17 2.31
CA LEU A 45 10.04 2.45 1.57
C LEU A 45 10.13 0.94 1.77
N VAL A 46 11.35 0.38 1.68
CA VAL A 46 11.62 -1.05 1.90
C VAL A 46 11.23 -1.48 3.31
N GLU A 47 11.59 -0.71 4.34
CA GLU A 47 11.20 -0.98 5.73
C GLU A 47 9.67 -1.01 5.90
N ASN A 48 8.96 -0.07 5.26
CA ASN A 48 7.49 0.00 5.39
C ASN A 48 6.78 -1.09 4.57
N VAL A 49 7.31 -1.48 3.42
CA VAL A 49 6.80 -2.63 2.66
C VAL A 49 6.99 -3.91 3.45
N ALA A 50 8.21 -4.18 3.96
CA ALA A 50 8.49 -5.37 4.76
C ALA A 50 7.61 -5.45 6.01
N TYR A 51 7.35 -4.31 6.67
CA TYR A 51 6.42 -4.25 7.79
C TYR A 51 4.99 -4.65 7.40
N LEU A 52 4.45 -4.05 6.33
CA LEU A 52 3.07 -4.31 5.90
C LEU A 52 2.88 -5.70 5.27
N GLU A 53 3.93 -6.24 4.64
CA GLU A 53 4.00 -7.63 4.20
C GLU A 53 3.99 -8.59 5.39
N GLY A 54 4.75 -8.29 6.45
CA GLY A 54 4.75 -9.07 7.70
C GLY A 54 3.39 -9.09 8.41
N GLU A 55 2.58 -8.04 8.24
CA GLU A 55 1.18 -7.97 8.69
C GLU A 55 0.20 -8.68 7.73
N GLU A 56 0.71 -9.29 6.66
CA GLU A 56 -0.02 -9.95 5.57
C GLU A 56 -0.97 -9.01 4.82
N LEU A 57 -0.71 -7.70 4.83
CA LEU A 57 -1.55 -6.71 4.15
C LEU A 57 -1.14 -6.51 2.69
N LEU A 58 0.10 -6.88 2.34
CA LEU A 58 0.67 -6.74 1.01
C LEU A 58 1.14 -8.08 0.45
N GLU A 59 1.17 -8.17 -0.87
CA GLU A 59 1.88 -9.20 -1.62
C GLU A 59 2.97 -8.49 -2.44
N VAL A 60 4.19 -9.01 -2.38
CA VAL A 60 5.35 -8.48 -3.09
C VAL A 60 5.89 -9.50 -4.08
N ASP A 61 6.52 -9.01 -5.15
CA ASP A 61 7.20 -9.85 -6.14
C ASP A 61 8.57 -9.23 -6.47
N GLY A 62 9.61 -10.07 -6.59
CA GLY A 62 11.02 -9.68 -6.78
C GLY A 62 11.84 -9.55 -5.47
N ASP A 63 13.16 -9.38 -5.59
CA ASP A 63 14.09 -9.31 -4.44
C ASP A 63 14.81 -7.95 -4.40
N PRO A 64 14.62 -7.09 -3.37
CA PRO A 64 13.78 -7.25 -2.17
C PRO A 64 12.27 -7.02 -2.39
N TRP A 65 11.87 -6.41 -3.51
CA TRP A 65 10.51 -6.38 -4.13
C TRP A 65 10.50 -5.40 -5.31
N GLU A 66 10.20 -5.83 -6.52
CA GLU A 66 10.06 -4.97 -7.72
C GLU A 66 8.64 -4.39 -7.85
N THR A 67 7.65 -5.22 -7.53
CA THR A 67 6.25 -4.83 -7.56
C THR A 67 5.54 -5.22 -6.27
N VAL A 68 4.50 -4.47 -5.93
CA VAL A 68 3.69 -4.68 -4.73
C VAL A 68 2.22 -4.45 -5.05
N LYS A 69 1.35 -5.23 -4.43
CA LYS A 69 -0.11 -5.03 -4.44
C LYS A 69 -0.67 -5.25 -3.04
N LEU A 70 -1.93 -4.86 -2.84
CA LEU A 70 -2.68 -5.28 -1.66
C LEU A 70 -2.92 -6.79 -1.71
N SER A 71 -2.76 -7.44 -0.58
CA SER A 71 -3.25 -8.80 -0.39
C SER A 71 -4.78 -8.80 -0.27
N GLN A 72 -5.39 -9.97 -0.40
CA GLN A 72 -6.83 -10.13 -0.12
C GLN A 72 -7.20 -9.67 1.30
N LYS A 73 -6.37 -9.98 2.30
CA LYS A 73 -6.55 -9.52 3.69
C LYS A 73 -6.47 -8.01 3.80
N GLY A 74 -5.47 -7.40 3.16
CA GLY A 74 -5.30 -5.94 3.13
C GLY A 74 -6.50 -5.23 2.52
N LEU A 75 -7.04 -5.77 1.42
CA LEU A 75 -8.26 -5.24 0.80
C LEU A 75 -9.45 -5.31 1.75
N ILE A 76 -9.71 -6.45 2.40
CA ILE A 76 -10.84 -6.62 3.34
C ILE A 76 -10.74 -5.64 4.50
N VAL A 77 -9.54 -5.49 5.09
CA VAL A 77 -9.31 -4.56 6.21
C VAL A 77 -9.55 -3.10 5.81
N LEU A 78 -9.10 -2.72 4.61
CA LEU A 78 -9.30 -1.36 4.10
C LEU A 78 -10.75 -1.10 3.70
N ASP A 79 -11.42 -2.05 3.04
CA ASP A 79 -12.85 -1.95 2.68
C ASP A 79 -13.71 -1.82 3.95
N ALA A 80 -13.44 -2.61 4.99
CA ALA A 80 -14.16 -2.54 6.28
C ALA A 80 -13.99 -1.20 7.00
N ARG A 81 -12.79 -0.60 6.92
CA ARG A 81 -12.54 0.75 7.44
C ARG A 81 -13.29 1.81 6.64
N MET A 82 -13.32 1.71 5.32
CA MET A 82 -14.02 2.68 4.47
C MET A 82 -15.54 2.60 4.61
N THR A 83 -16.09 1.39 4.78
CA THR A 83 -17.54 1.21 5.07
C THR A 83 -17.93 1.68 6.46
N SER A 84 -17.07 1.56 7.47
CA SER A 84 -17.35 2.13 8.81
C SER A 84 -17.35 3.66 8.84
N TYR A 85 -16.75 4.32 7.84
CA TYR A 85 -16.82 5.78 7.66
C TYR A 85 -18.02 6.22 6.81
N CYS A 86 -18.93 5.32 6.42
CA CYS A 86 -20.26 5.67 5.91
C CYS A 86 -21.35 5.46 6.99
N PRO A 87 -21.51 6.36 7.98
CA PRO A 87 -22.80 6.54 8.61
C PRO A 87 -23.69 7.30 7.61
N HIS A 88 -24.95 6.89 7.49
CA HIS A 88 -25.98 7.43 6.57
C HIS A 88 -26.12 6.72 5.21
N LEU A 89 -26.69 5.52 5.27
CA LEU A 89 -28.01 5.32 4.68
C LEU A 89 -29.08 5.57 5.75
#